data_AF-A0A9Q3HDW5-F1
#
_entry.id   AF-A0A9Q3HDW5-F1
#
_cell.length_a   1.000
_cell.length_b   1.000
_cell.length_c   1.000
_cell.angle_alpha   90.00
_cell.angle_beta   90.00
_cell.angle_gamma   90.00
#
_symmetry.space_group_name_H-M   'P 1'
#
loop_
_entity.id
_entity.type
_entity.pdbx_description
1 polymer ?
#
loop_
_entity_poly.entity_id
_entity_poly.type
_entity_poly.pdbx_seq_one_letter_code
_entity_poly.pdbx_strand_id
1 'polypeptide(L)' 'MKHPVFPVSLVKPYFQTEDDTFPFRKRNPTPPDIVEVEDSPGPVKRIIKARKIRINGKDQRQHLVRFRNHT' A
#
# COMPACT_ATOMS: atom_id res chain seq x y z
N MET A 1 45.37 -21.42 17.76
CA MET A 1 45.41 -19.95 17.52
C MET A 1 43.98 -19.46 17.28
N LYS A 2 43.55 -18.43 18.01
CA LYS A 2 42.20 -17.84 17.86
C LYS A 2 42.23 -16.86 16.69
N HIS A 3 41.28 -16.97 15.77
CA HIS A 3 41.19 -16.03 14.64
C HIS A 3 40.71 -14.66 15.13
N PRO A 4 41.27 -13.55 14.61
CA PRO A 4 40.79 -12.22 14.96
C PRO A 4 39.35 -12.04 14.46
N VAL A 5 38.49 -11.56 15.35
CA VAL A 5 37.09 -11.23 15.03
C VAL A 5 36.95 -9.72 15.09
N PHE A 6 36.46 -9.13 14.02
CA PHE A 6 36.18 -7.70 13.95
C PHE A 6 34.69 -7.47 14.24
N PRO A 7 34.34 -6.59 15.19
CA PRO A 7 32.96 -6.23 15.40
C PRO A 7 32.45 -5.45 14.19
N VAL A 8 31.43 -5.98 13.53
CA VAL A 8 30.71 -5.30 12.46
C VAL A 8 29.35 -4.85 12.98
N SER A 9 29.01 -3.59 12.74
CA SER A 9 27.63 -3.13 12.94
C SER A 9 26.75 -3.74 11.85
N LEU A 10 25.78 -4.57 12.25
CA LEU A 10 24.74 -5.07 11.35
C LEU A 10 23.70 -3.98 11.02
N VAL A 11 23.71 -2.87 11.75
CA VAL A 11 22.78 -1.76 11.55
C VAL A 11 23.38 -0.80 10.54
N LYS A 12 22.71 -0.67 9.40
CA LYS A 12 23.03 0.34 8.39
C LYS A 12 22.33 1.65 8.76
N PRO A 13 23.05 2.78 8.86
CA PRO A 13 22.42 4.07 9.10
C PRO A 13 21.52 4.43 7.92
N TYR A 14 20.26 4.76 8.22
CA TYR A 14 19.34 5.34 7.25
C TYR A 14 19.55 6.85 7.23
N PHE A 15 19.99 7.37 6.09
CA PHE A 15 20.02 8.80 5.81
C PHE A 15 18.77 9.19 5.03
N GLN A 16 18.27 10.39 5.28
CA GLN A 16 17.24 10.97 4.42
C GLN A 16 17.82 11.14 3.01
N THR A 17 16.98 10.96 2.01
CA THR A 17 17.43 11.07 0.62
C THR A 17 17.52 12.54 0.28
N GLU A 18 18.72 13.10 0.22
CA GLU A 18 18.94 14.45 -0.28
C GLU A 18 18.94 14.44 -1.81
N ASP A 19 18.12 15.30 -2.43
CA ASP A 19 18.02 15.38 -3.89
C ASP A 19 19.34 15.82 -4.54
N ASP A 20 20.14 16.64 -3.84
CA ASP A 20 21.43 17.14 -4.31
C ASP A 20 22.46 16.02 -4.53
N THR A 21 22.37 14.92 -3.78
CA THR A 21 23.32 13.81 -3.91
C THR A 21 22.99 12.92 -5.12
N PHE A 22 21.73 12.88 -5.56
CA PHE A 22 21.27 12.01 -6.64
C PHE A 22 20.29 12.73 -7.58
N PRO A 23 20.76 13.72 -8.37
CA PRO A 23 19.90 14.61 -9.15
C PRO A 23 19.08 13.91 -10.25
N PHE A 24 19.49 12.72 -10.66
CA PHE A 24 18.82 11.94 -11.71
C PHE A 24 17.87 10.85 -11.17
N ARG A 25 17.65 10.77 -9.86
CA ARG A 25 16.63 9.86 -9.32
C ARG A 25 15.26 10.33 -9.76
N LYS A 26 14.58 9.52 -10.58
CA LYS A 26 13.17 9.72 -10.90
C LYS A 26 12.38 9.62 -9.60
N ARG A 27 11.81 10.72 -9.13
CA ARG A 27 10.85 10.66 -8.01
C ARG A 27 9.67 9.82 -8.48
N ASN A 28 9.34 8.78 -7.72
CA ASN A 28 8.07 8.09 -7.94
C ASN A 28 6.94 9.12 -7.76
N PRO A 29 5.86 9.04 -8.56
CA PRO A 29 4.72 9.91 -8.37
C PRO A 29 4.22 9.78 -6.93
N THR A 30 3.86 10.90 -6.32
CA THR A 30 3.25 10.92 -4.98
C THR A 30 2.06 9.97 -4.98
N PRO A 31 1.96 9.04 -4.02
CA PRO A 31 0.79 8.19 -3.92
C PRO A 31 -0.46 9.05 -3.75
N PRO A 32 -1.63 8.62 -4.27
CA PRO A 32 -2.87 9.34 -4.05
C PRO A 32 -3.18 9.42 -2.55
N ASP A 33 -3.76 10.54 -2.13
CA ASP A 33 -4.23 10.72 -0.76
C ASP A 33 -5.25 9.64 -0.40
N ILE A 34 -5.13 9.08 0.80
CA ILE A 34 -6.11 8.16 1.35
C ILE A 34 -7.31 9.02 1.75
N VAL A 35 -8.32 9.08 0.89
CA VAL A 35 -9.59 9.74 1.22
C VAL A 35 -10.27 8.89 2.29
N GLU A 36 -10.47 9.48 3.48
CA GLU A 36 -11.35 8.90 4.49
C GLU A 36 -12.75 8.80 3.88
N VAL A 37 -13.25 7.58 3.74
CA VAL A 37 -14.54 7.32 3.10
C VAL A 37 -15.62 7.92 4.00
N GLU A 38 -16.28 8.99 3.55
CA GLU A 38 -17.52 9.47 4.16
C GLU A 38 -18.46 8.28 4.41
N ASP A 39 -19.12 8.26 5.58
CA ASP A 39 -19.85 7.11 6.14
C ASP A 39 -20.91 6.45 5.23
N SER A 40 -21.22 7.05 4.08
CA SER A 40 -22.03 6.42 3.04
C SER A 40 -21.38 6.55 1.65
N PRO A 41 -20.88 5.45 1.05
CA PRO A 41 -20.51 5.49 -0.35
C PRO A 41 -21.77 5.78 -1.18
N GLY A 42 -21.65 6.68 -2.15
CA GLY A 42 -22.75 7.05 -3.06
C GLY A 42 -23.36 5.86 -3.79
N PRO A 43 -24.43 6.06 -4.58
CA PRO A 43 -25.12 4.96 -5.26
C PRO A 43 -24.17 4.14 -6.15
N VAL A 44 -24.33 2.81 -6.09
CA VAL A 44 -23.55 1.86 -6.89
C VAL A 44 -23.75 2.12 -8.37
N LYS A 45 -22.66 2.37 -9.11
CA LYS A 45 -22.69 2.53 -10.57
C LYS A 45 -22.66 1.18 -11.27
N ARG A 46 -21.72 0.32 -10.89
CA ARG A 46 -21.49 -0.99 -11.55
C ARG A 46 -20.73 -1.96 -10.65
N ILE A 47 -21.08 -3.24 -10.72
CA ILE A 47 -20.28 -4.33 -10.13
C ILE A 47 -19.18 -4.72 -11.12
N ILE A 48 -17.91 -4.68 -10.69
CA ILE A 48 -16.74 -5.01 -11.50
C ILE A 48 -16.46 -6.51 -11.43
N LYS A 49 -16.52 -7.09 -10.23
CA LYS A 49 -16.17 -8.50 -10.00
C LYS A 49 -17.02 -9.06 -8.86
N ALA A 50 -17.35 -10.34 -8.95
CA ALA A 50 -17.96 -11.08 -7.86
C ALA A 50 -17.07 -12.28 -7.51
N ARG A 51 -17.02 -12.63 -6.23
CA ARG A 51 -16.33 -13.81 -5.73
C ARG A 51 -17.18 -14.45 -4.63
N LYS A 52 -17.28 -15.78 -4.65
CA LYS A 52 -17.83 -16.56 -3.54
C LYS A 52 -16.68 -17.10 -2.70
N ILE A 53 -16.73 -16.91 -1.39
CA ILE A 53 -15.74 -17.39 -0.43
C ILE A 53 -16.44 -18.05 0.74
N ARG A 54 -15.76 -18.98 1.42
CA ARG A 54 -16.26 -19.59 2.65
C ARG A 54 -15.39 -19.14 3.81
N ILE A 55 -15.96 -18.39 4.74
CA ILE A 55 -15.28 -17.90 5.95
C ILE A 55 -16.07 -18.41 7.16
N ASN A 56 -15.40 -19.03 8.13
CA ASN A 56 -16.00 -19.58 9.35
C ASN A 56 -17.20 -20.50 9.06
N GLY A 57 -17.07 -21.36 8.05
CA GLY A 57 -18.10 -22.32 7.64
C GLY A 57 -19.28 -21.72 6.88
N LYS A 58 -19.38 -20.39 6.76
CA LYS A 58 -20.46 -19.69 6.05
C LYS A 58 -20.02 -19.26 4.65
N ASP A 59 -20.89 -19.48 3.68
CA ASP A 59 -20.70 -19.00 2.31
C ASP A 59 -21.02 -17.50 2.25
N GLN A 60 -20.04 -16.71 1.82
CA GLN A 60 -20.16 -15.27 1.61
C GLN A 60 -19.94 -14.92 0.14
N ARG A 61 -20.69 -13.96 -0.37
CA ARG A 61 -20.49 -13.35 -1.69
C ARG A 61 -19.91 -11.96 -1.50
N GLN A 62 -18.76 -11.72 -2.11
CA GLN A 62 -18.11 -10.41 -2.13
C GLN A 62 -18.23 -9.80 -3.52
N HIS A 63 -18.53 -8.51 -3.56
CA HIS A 63 -18.65 -7.73 -4.78
C HIS A 63 -17.62 -6.61 -4.76
N LEU A 64 -16.80 -6.54 -5.80
CA LEU A 64 -15.99 -5.37 -6.10
C LEU A 64 -16.85 -4.39 -6.88
N VAL A 65 -17.05 -3.19 -6.36
CA VAL A 65 -18.04 -2.23 -6.85
C VAL A 65 -17.38 -0.92 -7.24
N ARG A 66 -17.86 -0.31 -8.33
CA ARG A 66 -17.60 1.09 -8.69
C ARG A 66 -18.79 1.94 -8.26
N PHE A 67 -18.55 2.91 -7.41
CA PHE A 67 -19.55 3.90 -7.01
C PHE A 67 -19.67 5.03 -8.04
N ARG A 68 -20.81 5.72 -8.08
CA ARG A 68 -20.90 7.01 -8.78
C ARG A 68 -20.10 8.04 -7.97
N ASN A 69 -19.31 8.86 -8.65
CA ASN A 69 -18.64 9.97 -7.98
C ASN A 69 -19.73 10.91 -7.46
N HIS A 70 -19.67 11.28 -6.18
CA HIS A 70 -20.34 12.47 -5.71
C HIS A 70 -19.62 13.67 -6.34
N THR A 71 -20.37 14.55 -6.99
CA THR A 71 -19.86 15.78 -7.62
C THR A 71 -20.12 16.94 -6.68
#